data_AF-A0A2A5S3Y3-F1
#
_entry.id   AF-A0A2A5S3Y3-F1
#
_cell.length_a   1.000
_cell.length_b   1.000
_cell.length_c   1.000
_cell.angle_alpha   90.00
_cell.angle_beta   90.00
_cell.angle_gamma   90.00
#
_symmetry.space_group_name_H-M   'P 1'
#
loop_
_entity.id
_entity.type
_entity.pdbx_description
1 polymer ?
#
loop_
_entity_poly.entity_id
_entity_poly.type
_entity_poly.pdbx_seq_one_letter_code
_entity_poly.pdbx_strand_id
1 'polypeptide(L)'
;MSVSTSTTPINGGKKVYLSIADGKLTVYYRGLKQDSNVKVEVDGKALTTFKVDESDIEQAKPLNFKINGVRNIVKVSYTLLDGTTQTVTWKNPKITN
;
A
#
# COMPACT_ATOMS: atom_id res chain seq x y z
N MET A 1 -10.49 -10.16 -25.54
CA MET A 1 -9.81 -8.96 -25.01
C MET A 1 -9.04 -9.38 -23.76
N SER A 2 -7.72 -9.43 -23.82
CA SER A 2 -6.90 -9.86 -22.67
C SER A 2 -6.79 -8.70 -21.68
N VAL A 3 -7.40 -8.86 -20.50
CA VAL A 3 -7.28 -7.89 -19.40
C VAL A 3 -6.03 -8.24 -18.60
N SER A 4 -4.95 -7.50 -18.82
CA SER A 4 -3.72 -7.65 -18.04
C SER A 4 -3.95 -7.27 -16.58
N THR A 5 -3.94 -8.26 -15.70
CA THR A 5 -3.97 -8.09 -14.24
C THR A 5 -2.60 -7.65 -13.75
N SER A 6 -2.45 -6.39 -13.36
CA SER A 6 -1.32 -5.97 -12.52
C SER A 6 -1.63 -6.29 -11.06
N THR A 7 -1.65 -7.57 -10.72
CA THR A 7 -1.28 -7.98 -9.37
C THR A 7 0.19 -7.66 -9.26
N THR A 8 0.60 -6.78 -8.34
CA THR A 8 1.99 -6.84 -7.91
C THR A 8 2.15 -8.23 -7.31
N PRO A 9 2.97 -9.12 -7.90
CA PRO A 9 3.17 -10.44 -7.32
C PRO A 9 3.71 -10.26 -5.91
N ILE A 10 3.55 -11.28 -5.06
CA ILE A 10 4.44 -11.49 -3.91
C ILE A 10 5.84 -11.74 -4.51
N ASN A 11 6.46 -10.70 -5.04
CA ASN A 11 7.78 -10.74 -5.65
C ASN A 11 8.68 -10.03 -4.67
N GLY A 12 9.61 -10.79 -4.09
CA GLY A 12 10.42 -10.49 -2.92
C GLY A 12 11.36 -9.28 -2.99
N GLY A 13 11.06 -8.26 -3.81
CA GLY A 13 11.82 -7.01 -3.94
C GLY A 13 11.06 -5.74 -3.56
N LYS A 14 9.72 -5.70 -3.57
CA LYS A 14 9.01 -4.44 -3.24
C LYS A 14 8.98 -4.21 -1.72
N LYS A 15 9.21 -2.95 -1.33
CA LYS A 15 9.22 -2.49 0.07
C LYS A 15 7.83 -2.16 0.58
N VAL A 16 6.90 -1.81 -0.31
CA VAL A 16 5.48 -1.56 0.01
C VAL A 16 4.59 -2.20 -1.06
N TYR A 17 3.55 -2.91 -0.62
CA TYR A 17 2.52 -3.50 -1.49
C TYR A 17 1.13 -3.48 -0.84
N LEU A 18 0.09 -3.67 -1.64
CA LEU A 18 -1.30 -3.72 -1.18
C LEU A 18 -1.85 -5.14 -1.33
N SER A 19 -2.68 -5.54 -0.38
CA SER A 19 -3.57 -6.69 -0.49
C SER A 19 -5.00 -6.28 -0.22
N ILE A 20 -5.95 -6.94 -0.89
CA ILE A 20 -7.38 -6.75 -0.67
C ILE A 20 -8.00 -8.13 -0.46
N ALA A 21 -8.34 -8.42 0.78
CA ALA A 21 -9.01 -9.66 1.19
C ALA A 21 -10.22 -9.31 2.05
N ASP A 22 -11.32 -10.06 1.90
CA ASP A 22 -12.56 -9.86 2.65
C ASP A 22 -13.11 -8.42 2.61
N GLY A 23 -12.89 -7.71 1.49
CA GLY A 23 -13.28 -6.31 1.32
C GLY A 23 -12.48 -5.31 2.14
N LYS A 24 -11.39 -5.73 2.81
CA LYS A 24 -10.47 -4.88 3.57
C LYS A 24 -9.18 -4.64 2.79
N LEU A 25 -8.80 -3.37 2.67
CA LEU A 25 -7.53 -2.97 2.09
C LEU A 25 -6.42 -3.01 3.16
N THR A 26 -5.31 -3.69 2.89
CA THR A 26 -4.16 -3.78 3.79
C THR A 26 -2.89 -3.34 3.07
N VAL A 27 -2.13 -2.45 3.71
CA VAL A 27 -0.79 -2.04 3.26
C VAL A 27 0.24 -2.92 3.95
N TYR A 28 1.04 -3.62 3.18
CA TYR A 28 2.21 -4.34 3.67
C TYR A 28 3.46 -3.52 3.40
N TYR A 29 4.37 -3.47 4.37
CA TYR A 29 5.59 -2.71 4.26
C TYR A 29 6.75 -3.37 5.00
N ARG A 30 7.98 -3.13 4.52
CA ARG A 30 9.24 -3.58 5.12
C ARG A 30 10.41 -2.75 4.62
N GLY A 31 11.51 -2.72 5.36
CA GLY A 31 12.73 -2.00 5.01
C GLY A 31 12.50 -0.50 4.83
N LEU A 32 11.63 0.07 5.65
CA LEU A 32 11.34 1.50 5.71
C LEU A 32 12.04 2.13 6.91
N LYS A 33 12.28 3.43 6.86
CA LYS A 33 12.90 4.15 7.98
C LYS A 33 11.99 4.09 9.21
N GLN A 34 12.52 3.58 10.33
CA GLN A 34 11.82 3.55 11.61
C GLN A 34 11.37 4.97 12.01
N ASP A 35 10.21 5.07 12.68
CA ASP A 35 9.56 6.33 13.07
C ASP A 35 9.15 7.26 11.92
N SER A 36 9.42 6.89 10.67
CA SER A 36 8.97 7.67 9.51
C SER A 36 7.47 7.49 9.26
N ASN A 37 6.87 8.51 8.65
CA ASN A 37 5.45 8.49 8.33
C ASN A 37 5.22 7.75 7.00
N VAL A 38 4.28 6.82 7.01
CA VAL A 38 3.62 6.28 5.82
C VAL A 38 2.29 6.99 5.67
N LYS A 39 2.10 7.67 4.53
CA LYS A 39 0.87 8.38 4.19
C LYS A 39 0.11 7.60 3.13
N VAL A 40 -1.16 7.33 3.39
CA VAL A 40 -2.07 6.68 2.44
C VAL A 40 -3.11 7.69 1.96
N GLU A 41 -3.25 7.80 0.65
CA GLU A 41 -4.28 8.60 0.00
C GLU A 41 -5.16 7.72 -0.88
N VAL A 42 -6.46 8.03 -0.93
CA VAL A 42 -7.41 7.43 -1.85
C VAL A 42 -8.09 8.57 -2.62
N ASP A 43 -8.02 8.50 -3.95
CA ASP A 43 -8.60 9.51 -4.86
C ASP A 43 -8.14 10.95 -4.56
N GLY A 44 -6.88 11.09 -4.15
CA GLY A 44 -6.28 12.38 -3.80
C GLY A 44 -6.64 12.92 -2.42
N LYS A 45 -7.42 12.16 -1.63
CA LYS A 45 -7.73 12.51 -0.24
C LYS A 45 -6.89 11.66 0.71
N ALA A 46 -6.33 12.29 1.75
CA ALA A 46 -5.63 11.56 2.80
C ALA A 46 -6.62 10.64 3.53
N LEU A 47 -6.34 9.33 3.51
CA LEU A 47 -7.11 8.32 4.23
C LEU A 47 -6.55 8.10 5.62
N THR A 48 -5.23 7.93 5.72
CA THR A 48 -4.55 7.74 7.00
C THR A 48 -3.06 8.06 6.90
N THR A 49 -2.45 8.33 8.04
CA THR A 49 -1.00 8.41 8.22
C THR A 49 -0.65 7.58 9.45
N PHE A 50 0.41 6.77 9.36
CA PHE A 50 0.90 5.98 10.48
C PHE A 50 2.43 5.95 10.48
N LYS A 51 3.02 5.69 11.65
CA LYS A 51 4.46 5.53 11.79
C LYS A 51 4.90 4.10 11.46
N VAL A 52 6.11 3.97 10.94
CA VAL A 52 6.81 2.69 10.81
C VAL A 52 7.30 2.26 12.20
N ASP A 53 6.76 1.15 12.71
CA ASP A 53 7.14 0.61 14.02
C ASP A 53 8.48 -0.14 13.94
N GLU A 54 8.61 -1.10 12.99
CA GLU A 54 9.81 -1.90 12.77
C GLU A 54 10.25 -1.88 11.30
N SER A 55 11.55 -1.72 11.06
CA SER A 55 12.10 -1.64 9.70
C SER A 55 12.44 -3.00 9.09
N ASP A 56 12.81 -3.98 9.90
CA ASP A 56 13.51 -5.18 9.40
C ASP A 56 12.57 -6.36 9.14
N ILE A 57 11.38 -6.33 9.72
CA ILE A 57 10.33 -7.35 9.58
C ILE A 57 9.21 -6.80 8.69
N GLU A 58 8.52 -7.68 7.98
CA GLU A 58 7.31 -7.30 7.25
C GLU A 58 6.17 -6.99 8.20
N GLN A 59 5.57 -5.82 8.00
CA GLN A 59 4.49 -5.28 8.80
C GLN A 59 3.24 -5.08 7.94
N ALA A 60 2.06 -5.24 8.55
CA ALA A 60 0.78 -5.10 7.89
C ALA A 60 -0.06 -4.03 8.58
N LYS A 61 -0.52 -3.03 7.82
CA LYS A 61 -1.47 -2.02 8.28
C LYS A 61 -2.83 -2.22 7.57
N PRO A 62 -3.80 -2.85 8.23
CA PRO A 62 -5.17 -2.86 7.72
C PRO A 62 -5.71 -1.44 7.75
N LEU A 63 -6.35 -1.04 6.65
CA LEU A 63 -6.95 0.27 6.49
C LEU A 63 -8.45 0.17 6.72
N ASN A 64 -9.02 1.18 7.38
CA ASN A 64 -10.46 1.30 7.53
C ASN A 64 -11.09 1.85 6.23
N PHE A 65 -10.94 1.11 5.13
CA PHE A 65 -11.45 1.48 3.82
C PHE A 65 -12.01 0.25 3.10
N LYS A 66 -13.29 0.33 2.72
CA LYS A 66 -13.97 -0.68 1.92
C LYS A 66 -13.90 -0.29 0.44
N ILE A 67 -13.33 -1.15 -0.38
CA ILE A 67 -13.31 -0.94 -1.83
C ILE A 67 -14.69 -1.27 -2.39
N ASN A 68 -15.37 -0.26 -2.94
CA ASN A 68 -16.70 -0.36 -3.53
C ASN A 68 -16.68 -0.54 -5.06
N GLY A 69 -15.52 -0.89 -5.65
CA GLY A 69 -15.44 -1.44 -7.01
C GLY A 69 -15.50 -0.46 -8.18
N VAL A 70 -15.71 0.85 -8.01
CA VAL A 70 -16.04 1.72 -9.16
C VAL A 70 -14.85 2.48 -9.74
N ARG A 71 -13.96 3.09 -8.94
CA ARG A 71 -12.67 3.68 -9.37
C ARG A 71 -11.94 4.24 -8.15
N ASN A 72 -10.97 3.50 -7.61
CA ASN A 72 -10.14 4.00 -6.51
C ASN A 72 -8.68 4.12 -6.98
N ILE A 73 -8.06 5.26 -6.74
CA ILE A 73 -6.62 5.48 -6.90
C ILE A 73 -6.01 5.51 -5.49
N VAL A 74 -5.31 4.45 -5.12
CA VAL A 74 -4.59 4.38 -3.84
C VAL A 74 -3.16 4.84 -4.06
N LYS A 75 -2.71 5.81 -3.28
CA LYS A 75 -1.30 6.23 -3.23
C LYS A 75 -0.75 5.98 -1.84
N VAL A 76 0.46 5.44 -1.77
CA VAL A 76 1.18 5.27 -0.51
C VAL A 76 2.54 5.91 -0.65
N SER A 77 2.80 6.93 0.18
CA SER A 77 4.09 7.62 0.27
C SER A 77 4.81 7.18 1.54
N TYR A 78 6.10 6.88 1.43
CA TYR A 78 6.91 6.28 2.50
C TYR A 78 8.37 6.70 2.39
N THR A 79 9.12 6.54 3.48
CA THR A 79 10.56 6.89 3.54
C THR A 79 11.40 5.62 3.64
N LEU A 80 12.40 5.48 2.79
CA LEU A 80 13.39 4.41 2.81
C LEU A 80 14.46 4.66 3.88
N LEU A 81 15.24 3.62 4.20
CA LEU A 81 16.30 3.66 5.23
C LEU A 81 17.34 4.77 5.00
N ASP A 82 17.64 5.08 3.75
CA ASP A 82 18.55 6.15 3.33
C ASP A 82 17.94 7.56 3.45
N GLY A 83 16.67 7.68 3.85
CA GLY A 83 15.93 8.93 3.94
C GLY A 83 15.20 9.33 2.66
N THR A 84 15.32 8.56 1.57
CA THR A 84 14.63 8.83 0.31
C THR A 84 13.13 8.60 0.44
N THR A 85 12.31 9.58 0.06
CA THR A 85 10.85 9.42 0.00
C THR A 85 10.45 8.82 -1.35
N GLN A 86 9.60 7.79 -1.32
CA GLN A 86 9.01 7.19 -2.51
C GLN A 86 7.49 7.19 -2.42
N THR A 87 6.84 7.11 -3.58
CA THR A 87 5.39 6.94 -3.68
C THR A 87 5.07 5.80 -4.63
N VAL A 88 4.24 4.86 -4.18
CA VAL A 88 3.62 3.87 -5.06
C VAL A 88 2.16 4.24 -5.27
N THR A 89 1.67 4.06 -6.50
CA THR A 89 0.28 4.33 -6.90
C THR A 89 -0.33 3.08 -7.51
N TRP A 90 -1.52 2.70 -7.02
CA TRP A 90 -2.36 1.65 -7.59
C TRP A 90 -3.65 2.27 -8.13
N LYS A 91 -3.96 1.98 -9.38
CA LYS A 91 -5.19 2.44 -10.04
C LYS A 91 -6.16 1.26 -10.15
N ASN A 92 -7.39 1.42 -9.66
CA ASN A 92 -8.40 0.36 -9.58
C ASN A 92 -7.87 -0.95 -8.96
N PRO A 93 -7.38 -0.93 -7.70
CA PRO A 93 -6.99 -2.17 -7.06
C PRO A 93 -8.25 -3.04 -6.85
N LYS A 94 -8.17 -4.31 -7.27
CA LYS A 94 -9.31 -5.25 -7.30
C LYS A 94 -9.24 -6.23 -6.13
N ILE A 95 -10.40 -6.62 -5.62
CA ILE A 95 -10.54 -7.75 -4.69
C ILE A 95 -10.17 -9.01 -5.46
N THR A 96 -9.22 -9.79 -4.95
CA THR A 96 -8.97 -11.16 -5.42
C THR A 96 -9.82 -12.10 -4.58
N ASN A 97 -10.77 -12.80 -5.22
CA ASN A 97 -11.46 -13.96 -4.65
C ASN A 97 -10.55 -15.19 -4.73
#